data_AF-A0A7Y7TR35-F1
#
_entry.id   AF-A0A7Y7TR35-F1
#
_cell.length_a   1.000
_cell.length_b   1.000
_cell.length_c   1.000
_cell.angle_alpha   90.00
_cell.angle_beta   90.00
_cell.angle_gamma   90.00
#
_symmetry.space_group_name_H-M   'P 1'
#
loop_
_entity.id
_entity.type
_entity.pdbx_description
1 polymer ?
#
loop_
_entity_poly.entity_id
_entity_poly.type
_entity_poly.pdbx_seq_one_letter_code
_entity_poly.pdbx_strand_id
1 'polypeptide(L)'
;MNKKANILFILFLIITGIKAQEIVISGNYFGKNLYILNPSVNESSFCIDQVLINGKPTTDEINANSFEIDFAAANIETGAAVVITIKHKQNCTPKIINPEVLKQQGSFSFASAKLDKTGKLIWTIKGNVGEGLFIIEQNKWQKWVDVGDASATEVPANGIFTYNPKPHSGPNVFRIRKADSKGLQVYSKEVKFISKVAEVMLNTPKVTNELSFSAETAYEIYDDKGNFIQDGSGQKVDVTNLSKGKYWVNYDNKSENFTKK
;
A
#
# COMPACT_ATOMS: atom_id res chain seq x y z
N MET A 1 -36.98 -59.85 -52.32
CA MET A 1 -35.52 -59.59 -52.27
C MET A 1 -35.29 -58.37 -51.40
N ASN A 2 -34.95 -58.55 -50.12
CA ASN A 2 -34.72 -57.47 -49.16
C ASN A 2 -33.22 -57.34 -48.88
N LYS A 3 -32.59 -56.23 -49.30
CA LYS A 3 -31.21 -55.91 -48.93
C LYS A 3 -31.21 -55.06 -47.66
N LYS A 4 -30.62 -55.61 -46.60
CA LYS A 4 -30.41 -54.96 -45.30
C LYS A 4 -29.27 -53.94 -45.41
N ALA A 5 -29.50 -52.74 -44.87
CA ALA A 5 -28.51 -51.67 -44.74
C ALA A 5 -27.61 -51.93 -43.53
N ASN A 6 -26.28 -51.84 -43.70
CA ASN A 6 -25.31 -51.79 -42.62
C ASN A 6 -24.93 -50.32 -42.36
N ILE A 7 -25.33 -49.79 -41.20
CA ILE A 7 -24.88 -48.49 -40.70
C ILE A 7 -23.70 -48.75 -39.76
N LEU A 8 -22.51 -48.28 -40.14
CA LEU A 8 -21.31 -48.30 -39.32
C LEU A 8 -21.29 -47.04 -38.43
N PHE A 9 -21.44 -47.22 -37.13
CA PHE A 9 -21.42 -46.13 -36.14
C PHE A 9 -19.98 -45.92 -35.64
N ILE A 10 -19.36 -44.80 -36.00
CA ILE A 10 -18.02 -44.41 -35.53
C ILE A 10 -18.19 -43.62 -34.23
N LEU A 11 -17.71 -44.18 -33.12
CA LEU A 11 -17.71 -43.56 -31.80
C LEU A 11 -16.53 -42.57 -31.69
N PHE A 12 -16.80 -41.27 -31.73
CA PHE A 12 -15.80 -40.22 -31.52
C PHE A 12 -15.59 -40.01 -30.01
N LEU A 13 -14.49 -40.53 -29.47
CA LEU A 13 -14.13 -40.35 -28.06
C LEU A 13 -13.62 -38.91 -27.85
N ILE A 14 -14.45 -38.04 -27.25
CA ILE A 14 -14.03 -36.70 -26.86
C ILE A 14 -13.20 -36.84 -25.58
N ILE A 15 -11.87 -36.77 -25.71
CA ILE A 15 -10.96 -36.69 -24.56
C ILE A 15 -11.04 -35.24 -24.04
N THR A 16 -11.87 -35.01 -23.02
CA THR A 16 -11.80 -33.76 -22.26
C THR A 16 -10.55 -33.80 -21.39
N GLY A 17 -9.48 -33.12 -21.81
CA GLY A 17 -8.30 -32.92 -20.98
C GLY A 17 -8.68 -32.13 -19.72
N ILE A 18 -8.52 -32.74 -18.55
CA ILE A 18 -8.63 -32.03 -17.27
C ILE A 18 -7.47 -31.04 -17.24
N LYS A 19 -7.74 -29.74 -17.44
CA LYS A 19 -6.75 -28.70 -17.18
C LYS A 19 -6.54 -28.62 -15.66
N ALA A 20 -5.41 -29.13 -15.20
CA ALA A 20 -4.90 -28.85 -13.86
C ALA A 20 -4.69 -27.33 -13.73
N GLN A 21 -5.11 -26.77 -12.60
CA GLN A 21 -4.88 -25.36 -12.30
C GLN A 21 -3.56 -25.24 -11.53
N GLU A 22 -2.74 -24.25 -11.90
CA GLU A 22 -1.41 -24.06 -11.32
C GLU A 22 -1.24 -22.61 -10.84
N ILE A 23 -0.67 -22.47 -9.64
CA ILE A 23 -0.17 -21.20 -9.12
C ILE A 23 1.36 -21.29 -9.12
N VAL A 24 2.01 -20.32 -9.75
CA VAL A 24 3.47 -20.24 -9.82
C VAL A 24 3.94 -18.95 -9.15
N ILE A 25 4.86 -19.09 -8.21
CA ILE A 25 5.60 -17.97 -7.60
C ILE A 25 7.09 -18.22 -7.69
N SER A 26 7.88 -17.18 -7.91
CA SER A 26 9.33 -17.27 -7.96
C SER A 26 9.97 -16.15 -7.15
N GLY A 27 11.20 -16.39 -6.70
CA GLY A 27 12.02 -15.45 -5.95
C GLY A 27 13.28 -16.13 -5.43
N ASN A 28 13.78 -15.68 -4.29
CA ASN A 28 14.97 -16.25 -3.63
C ASN A 28 14.64 -16.65 -2.20
N TYR A 29 15.25 -17.71 -1.70
CA TYR A 29 15.08 -18.15 -0.31
C TYR A 29 15.92 -17.28 0.63
N PHE A 30 15.29 -16.59 1.58
CA PHE A 30 15.98 -15.73 2.56
C PHE A 30 15.90 -16.27 4.00
N GLY A 31 15.87 -17.59 4.17
CA GLY A 31 15.85 -18.24 5.48
C GLY A 31 14.46 -18.31 6.14
N LYS A 32 13.39 -17.99 5.42
CA LYS A 32 11.99 -18.09 5.89
C LYS A 32 11.18 -19.03 5.01
N ASN A 33 10.34 -19.84 5.63
CA ASN A 33 9.42 -20.77 4.96
C ASN A 33 8.20 -20.03 4.37
N LEU A 34 7.57 -20.66 3.37
CA LEU A 34 6.36 -20.14 2.72
C LEU A 34 5.12 -20.81 3.28
N TYR A 35 4.17 -20.04 3.82
CA TYR A 35 2.93 -20.54 4.39
C TYR A 35 1.81 -20.56 3.36
N ILE A 36 1.11 -21.68 3.28
CA ILE A 36 0.04 -21.94 2.33
C ILE A 36 -1.25 -22.26 3.09
N LEU A 37 -2.35 -21.59 2.75
CA LEU A 37 -3.70 -22.06 3.07
C LEU A 37 -4.19 -22.99 1.96
N ASN A 38 -4.66 -24.16 2.37
CA ASN A 38 -5.10 -25.22 1.49
C ASN A 38 -6.52 -25.66 1.88
N PRO A 39 -7.57 -25.07 1.28
CA PRO A 39 -8.94 -25.36 1.68
C PRO A 39 -9.30 -26.86 1.57
N SER A 40 -10.01 -27.39 2.57
CA SER A 40 -10.73 -28.67 2.43
C SER A 40 -11.79 -28.57 1.33
N VAL A 41 -11.82 -29.57 0.45
CA VAL A 41 -12.88 -29.72 -0.56
C VAL A 41 -14.03 -30.57 -0.01
N ASN A 42 -13.70 -31.53 0.85
CA ASN A 42 -14.64 -32.37 1.62
C ASN A 42 -13.95 -32.84 2.91
N GLU A 43 -14.60 -33.72 3.69
CA GLU A 43 -14.11 -34.19 4.99
C GLU A 43 -12.75 -34.90 4.96
N SER A 44 -12.30 -35.39 3.80
CA SER A 44 -11.06 -36.19 3.70
C SER A 44 -10.17 -35.78 2.53
N SER A 45 -10.41 -34.64 1.88
CA SER A 45 -9.58 -34.18 0.77
C SER A 45 -9.40 -32.67 0.75
N PHE A 46 -8.24 -32.27 0.28
CA PHE A 46 -7.80 -30.87 0.22
C PHE A 46 -7.72 -30.39 -1.22
N CYS A 47 -7.54 -29.08 -1.39
CA CYS A 47 -7.53 -28.42 -2.69
C CYS A 47 -6.26 -28.72 -3.51
N ILE A 48 -5.10 -28.77 -2.84
CA ILE A 48 -3.80 -28.97 -3.49
C ILE A 48 -3.57 -30.46 -3.77
N ASP A 49 -3.11 -30.76 -5.00
CA ASP A 49 -2.73 -32.11 -5.43
C ASP A 49 -1.22 -32.33 -5.36
N GLN A 50 -0.42 -31.29 -5.67
CA GLN A 50 1.03 -31.39 -5.70
C GLN A 50 1.68 -30.02 -5.52
N VAL A 51 2.78 -29.97 -4.77
CA VAL A 51 3.67 -28.81 -4.69
C VAL A 51 5.04 -29.19 -5.22
N LEU A 52 5.59 -28.38 -6.12
CA LEU A 52 6.93 -28.53 -6.66
C LEU A 52 7.82 -27.36 -6.21
N ILE A 53 9.02 -27.66 -5.75
CA ILE A 53 10.09 -26.69 -5.47
C ILE A 53 11.18 -26.91 -6.53
N ASN A 54 11.43 -25.92 -7.39
CA ASN A 54 12.36 -26.02 -8.52
C ASN A 54 12.09 -27.26 -9.40
N GLY A 55 10.81 -27.56 -9.63
CA GLY A 55 10.35 -28.68 -10.45
C GLY A 55 10.37 -30.05 -9.76
N LYS A 56 10.86 -30.14 -8.51
CA LYS A 56 10.88 -31.39 -7.73
C LYS A 56 9.72 -31.43 -6.72
N PRO A 57 9.01 -32.56 -6.56
CA PRO A 57 7.97 -32.69 -5.54
C PRO A 57 8.52 -32.41 -4.14
N THR A 58 7.76 -31.65 -3.34
CA THR A 58 8.09 -31.46 -1.92
C THR A 58 7.84 -32.74 -1.12
N THR A 59 8.48 -32.85 0.04
CA THR A 59 8.23 -33.86 1.08
C THR A 59 7.32 -33.37 2.20
N ASP A 60 6.88 -32.10 2.15
CA ASP A 60 5.98 -31.51 3.15
C ASP A 60 4.62 -32.22 3.20
N GLU A 61 3.99 -32.24 4.38
CA GLU A 61 2.61 -32.75 4.53
C GLU A 61 1.62 -31.73 3.99
N ILE A 62 1.16 -31.95 2.75
CA ILE A 62 0.23 -31.05 2.08
C ILE A 62 -1.24 -31.36 2.38
N ASN A 63 -1.57 -32.51 2.99
CA ASN A 63 -2.96 -32.89 3.33
C ASN A 63 -3.40 -32.26 4.66
N ALA A 64 -3.32 -30.94 4.71
CA ALA A 64 -3.74 -30.14 5.85
C ALA A 64 -4.40 -28.85 5.34
N ASN A 65 -5.25 -28.24 6.19
CA ASN A 65 -5.89 -26.95 5.88
C ASN A 65 -4.89 -25.80 5.69
N SER A 66 -3.68 -25.98 6.21
CA SER A 66 -2.53 -25.11 6.02
C SER A 66 -1.26 -25.90 6.25
N PHE A 67 -0.19 -25.53 5.55
CA PHE A 67 1.15 -26.08 5.78
C PHE A 67 2.20 -25.02 5.44
N GLU A 68 3.44 -25.31 5.77
CA GLU A 68 4.59 -24.54 5.33
C GLU A 68 5.42 -25.33 4.33
N ILE A 69 5.99 -24.63 3.35
CA ILE A 69 7.02 -25.16 2.47
C ILE A 69 8.35 -24.97 3.18
N ASP A 70 8.94 -26.05 3.66
CA ASP A 70 10.23 -26.03 4.34
C ASP A 70 11.38 -26.10 3.32
N PHE A 71 11.92 -24.92 3.00
CA PHE A 71 13.04 -24.81 2.07
C PHE A 71 14.33 -25.43 2.60
N ALA A 72 14.52 -25.46 3.93
CA ALA A 72 15.69 -26.08 4.53
C ALA A 72 15.62 -27.60 4.41
N ALA A 73 14.44 -28.20 4.66
CA ALA A 73 14.20 -29.63 4.43
C ALA A 73 14.39 -30.01 2.95
N ALA A 74 14.06 -29.09 2.02
CA ALA A 74 14.30 -29.24 0.59
C ALA A 74 15.77 -29.00 0.16
N ASN A 75 16.69 -28.77 1.11
CA ASN A 75 18.12 -28.47 0.87
C ASN A 75 18.34 -27.24 -0.01
N ILE A 76 17.48 -26.21 0.13
CA ILE A 76 17.67 -24.93 -0.56
C ILE A 76 18.55 -24.03 0.31
N GLU A 77 19.64 -23.54 -0.27
CA GLU A 77 20.54 -22.61 0.41
C GLU A 77 19.97 -21.19 0.48
N THR A 78 20.27 -20.47 1.56
CA THR A 78 19.89 -19.05 1.66
C THR A 78 20.56 -18.24 0.55
N GLY A 79 19.76 -17.46 -0.18
CA GLY A 79 20.14 -16.70 -1.37
C GLY A 79 19.79 -17.38 -2.69
N ALA A 80 19.54 -18.70 -2.70
CA ALA A 80 19.24 -19.45 -3.91
C ALA A 80 17.88 -19.06 -4.51
N ALA A 81 17.80 -19.08 -5.85
CA ALA A 81 16.54 -18.88 -6.55
C ALA A 81 15.61 -20.09 -6.36
N VAL A 82 14.32 -19.81 -6.18
CA VAL A 82 13.27 -20.81 -6.01
C VAL A 82 12.08 -20.50 -6.93
N VAL A 83 11.52 -21.54 -7.52
CA VAL A 83 10.25 -21.53 -8.25
C VAL A 83 9.34 -22.54 -7.58
N ILE A 84 8.22 -22.06 -7.05
CA ILE A 84 7.22 -22.87 -6.37
C ILE A 84 6.03 -23.00 -7.32
N THR A 85 5.67 -24.24 -7.65
CA THR A 85 4.48 -24.56 -8.45
C THR A 85 3.50 -25.34 -7.59
N ILE A 86 2.32 -24.78 -7.37
CA ILE A 86 1.22 -25.41 -6.63
C ILE A 86 0.17 -25.84 -7.63
N LYS A 87 0.00 -27.15 -7.80
CA LYS A 87 -1.06 -27.75 -8.61
C LYS A 87 -2.26 -28.05 -7.73
N HIS A 88 -3.45 -27.65 -8.18
CA HIS A 88 -4.67 -27.81 -7.39
C HIS A 88 -5.88 -28.18 -8.25
N LYS A 89 -6.91 -28.69 -7.56
CA LYS A 89 -8.18 -29.10 -8.14
C LYS A 89 -8.97 -27.92 -8.69
N GLN A 90 -9.88 -28.22 -9.61
CA GLN A 90 -10.82 -27.23 -10.13
C GLN A 90 -11.82 -26.80 -9.05
N ASN A 91 -12.29 -25.55 -9.10
CA ASN A 91 -13.27 -24.96 -8.19
C ASN A 91 -12.82 -24.82 -6.72
N CYS A 92 -11.51 -24.83 -6.47
CA CYS A 92 -10.91 -24.41 -5.21
C CYS A 92 -9.64 -23.62 -5.51
N THR A 93 -9.19 -22.75 -4.61
CA THR A 93 -7.98 -21.95 -4.82
C THR A 93 -7.19 -21.84 -3.52
N PRO A 94 -5.97 -22.39 -3.43
CA PRO A 94 -5.13 -22.20 -2.27
C PRO A 94 -4.56 -20.78 -2.24
N LYS A 95 -4.13 -20.33 -1.06
CA LYS A 95 -3.61 -18.97 -0.86
C LYS A 95 -2.22 -19.01 -0.26
N ILE A 96 -1.27 -18.35 -0.93
CA ILE A 96 0.06 -18.06 -0.37
C ILE A 96 -0.11 -16.91 0.62
N ILE A 97 0.29 -17.11 1.87
CA ILE A 97 0.06 -16.15 2.96
C ILE A 97 1.13 -15.07 2.99
N ASN A 98 2.38 -15.44 2.75
CA ASN A 98 3.55 -14.58 2.90
C ASN A 98 4.46 -14.59 1.66
N PRO A 99 3.94 -14.30 0.44
CA PRO A 99 4.75 -14.34 -0.78
C PRO A 99 5.97 -13.41 -0.76
N GLU A 100 5.96 -12.38 0.10
CA GLU A 100 7.05 -11.43 0.29
C GLU A 100 8.32 -12.04 0.89
N VAL A 101 8.27 -13.23 1.51
CA VAL A 101 9.47 -13.90 2.04
C VAL A 101 10.42 -14.39 0.96
N LEU A 102 9.94 -14.48 -0.29
CA LEU A 102 10.75 -14.82 -1.45
C LEU A 102 11.37 -13.59 -2.14
N LYS A 103 11.05 -12.38 -1.66
CA LYS A 103 11.61 -11.14 -2.19
C LYS A 103 12.73 -10.66 -1.27
N GLN A 104 13.77 -10.05 -1.85
CA GLN A 104 14.82 -9.44 -1.06
C GLN A 104 14.18 -8.38 -0.16
N GLN A 105 14.18 -8.64 1.15
CA GLN A 105 13.64 -7.69 2.11
C GLN A 105 14.56 -6.46 2.14
N GLY A 106 14.02 -5.31 1.73
CA GLY A 106 14.72 -4.05 1.81
C GLY A 106 15.05 -3.70 3.27
N SER A 107 16.33 -3.64 3.60
CA SER A 107 16.80 -3.03 4.84
C SER A 107 17.28 -1.64 4.49
N PHE A 108 16.47 -0.61 4.80
CA PHE A 108 16.85 0.77 4.60
C PHE A 108 16.71 1.60 5.86
N SER A 109 17.43 2.71 5.89
CA SER A 109 17.28 3.76 6.89
C SER A 109 17.45 5.12 6.23
N PHE A 110 16.80 6.15 6.79
CA PHE A 110 17.06 7.53 6.37
C PHE A 110 18.42 7.99 6.88
N ALA A 111 19.30 8.37 5.96
CA ALA A 111 20.61 8.93 6.28
C ALA A 111 20.53 10.43 6.55
N SER A 112 19.73 11.15 5.76
CA SER A 112 19.50 12.59 5.94
C SER A 112 18.17 13.02 5.35
N ALA A 113 17.62 14.13 5.85
CA ALA A 113 16.50 14.85 5.27
C ALA A 113 16.72 16.35 5.52
N LYS A 114 16.53 17.17 4.48
CA LYS A 114 16.72 18.63 4.54
C LYS A 114 15.87 19.33 3.49
N LEU A 115 15.60 20.61 3.71
CA LEU A 115 15.09 21.50 2.67
C LEU A 115 16.24 22.30 2.09
N ASP A 116 16.27 22.44 0.77
CA ASP A 116 17.22 23.35 0.13
C ASP A 116 16.73 24.81 0.20
N LYS A 117 17.55 25.73 -0.33
CA LYS A 117 17.25 27.17 -0.32
C LYS A 117 15.99 27.53 -1.13
N THR A 118 15.52 26.64 -2.01
CA THR A 118 14.33 26.82 -2.85
C THR A 118 13.06 26.24 -2.20
N GLY A 119 13.19 25.58 -1.04
CA GLY A 119 12.08 24.90 -0.38
C GLY A 119 11.82 23.49 -0.94
N LYS A 120 12.76 22.90 -1.67
CA LYS A 120 12.68 21.52 -2.16
C LYS A 120 13.22 20.56 -1.10
N LEU A 121 12.40 19.59 -0.71
CA LEU A 121 12.73 18.56 0.27
C LEU A 121 13.63 17.53 -0.40
N ILE A 122 14.76 17.24 0.23
CA ILE A 122 15.78 16.30 -0.25
C ILE A 122 16.12 15.35 0.89
N TRP A 123 16.03 14.05 0.63
CA TRP A 123 16.45 13.02 1.59
C TRP A 123 17.34 11.98 0.94
N THR A 124 18.13 11.32 1.77
CA THR A 124 18.98 10.21 1.36
C THR A 124 18.75 9.01 2.24
N ILE A 125 18.95 7.83 1.67
CA ILE A 125 18.83 6.56 2.38
C ILE A 125 20.16 5.81 2.41
N LYS A 126 20.27 4.84 3.32
CA LYS A 126 21.26 3.77 3.27
C LYS A 126 20.54 2.44 3.08
N GLY A 127 21.14 1.51 2.35
CA GLY A 127 20.60 0.17 2.12
C GLY A 127 19.63 0.08 0.95
N ASN A 128 18.89 -1.04 0.88
CA ASN A 128 17.93 -1.29 -0.19
C ASN A 128 16.51 -0.96 0.30
N VAL A 129 15.84 -0.04 -0.37
CA VAL A 129 14.51 0.47 0.02
C VAL A 129 13.34 -0.38 -0.47
N GLY A 130 13.59 -1.25 -1.46
CA GLY A 130 12.53 -2.02 -2.14
C GLY A 130 11.53 -1.14 -2.89
N GLU A 131 10.44 -1.75 -3.33
CA GLU A 131 9.38 -1.08 -4.09
C GLU A 131 8.44 -0.24 -3.19
N GLY A 132 7.57 0.56 -3.81
CA GLY A 132 6.55 1.37 -3.15
C GLY A 132 6.93 2.85 -2.99
N LEU A 133 6.19 3.58 -2.17
CA LEU A 133 6.29 5.03 -2.06
C LEU A 133 6.95 5.46 -0.75
N PHE A 134 7.67 6.57 -0.81
CA PHE A 134 7.91 7.43 0.35
C PHE A 134 6.72 8.36 0.51
N ILE A 135 6.18 8.48 1.72
CA ILE A 135 5.10 9.41 2.04
C ILE A 135 5.71 10.62 2.72
N ILE A 136 5.39 11.81 2.21
CA ILE A 136 5.82 13.08 2.79
C ILE A 136 4.68 13.57 3.68
N GLU A 137 5.01 13.83 4.94
CA GLU A 137 4.07 14.33 5.93
C GLU A 137 4.47 15.74 6.36
N GLN A 138 3.46 16.55 6.66
CA GLN A 138 3.61 17.86 7.26
C GLN A 138 2.88 17.91 8.60
N ASN A 139 3.49 18.49 9.61
CA ASN A 139 2.80 18.75 10.88
C ASN A 139 1.91 19.99 10.71
N LYS A 140 0.59 19.77 10.69
CA LYS A 140 -0.45 20.80 10.63
C LYS A 140 -1.40 20.58 11.79
N TRP A 141 -1.78 21.65 12.50
CA TRP A 141 -2.81 21.59 13.55
C TRP A 141 -2.57 20.46 14.57
N GLN A 142 -1.30 20.31 15.00
CA GLN A 142 -0.82 19.31 15.96
C GLN A 142 -0.91 17.84 15.50
N LYS A 143 -1.07 17.58 14.20
CA LYS A 143 -1.06 16.24 13.62
C LYS A 143 -0.21 16.16 12.36
N TRP A 144 0.25 14.96 12.05
CA TRP A 144 0.93 14.68 10.79
C TRP A 144 -0.09 14.39 9.70
N VAL A 145 -0.03 15.16 8.61
CA VAL A 145 -0.91 15.04 7.46
C VAL A 145 -0.08 14.65 6.25
N ASP A 146 -0.52 13.65 5.49
CA ASP A 146 0.10 13.25 4.22
C ASP A 146 -0.08 14.41 3.21
N VAL A 147 1.04 14.94 2.71
CA VAL A 147 1.06 16.08 1.76
C VAL A 147 1.63 15.72 0.40
N GLY A 148 1.97 14.45 0.19
CA GLY A 148 2.37 13.89 -1.09
C GLY A 148 3.22 12.64 -0.94
N ASP A 149 3.67 12.14 -2.08
CA ASP A 149 4.46 10.93 -2.17
C ASP A 149 5.57 11.05 -3.22
N ALA A 150 6.57 10.17 -3.12
CA ALA A 150 7.64 10.03 -4.09
C ALA A 150 7.95 8.55 -4.30
N SER A 151 8.05 8.13 -5.56
CA SER A 151 8.34 6.73 -5.87
C SER A 151 9.74 6.31 -5.43
N ALA A 152 9.84 5.10 -4.87
CA ALA A 152 11.12 4.47 -4.55
C ALA A 152 11.69 3.62 -5.70
N THR A 153 10.95 3.43 -6.81
CA THR A 153 11.38 2.55 -7.94
C THR A 153 12.48 3.14 -8.81
N GLU A 154 12.69 4.46 -8.79
CA GLU A 154 13.80 5.11 -9.47
C GLU A 154 14.84 5.51 -8.44
N VAL A 155 15.63 4.56 -7.94
CA VAL A 155 16.80 4.88 -7.13
C VAL A 155 17.79 5.59 -8.07
N PRO A 156 17.98 6.93 -7.99
CA PRO A 156 19.08 7.54 -8.73
C PRO A 156 20.35 6.93 -8.15
N ALA A 157 21.43 6.82 -8.94
CA ALA A 157 22.69 6.11 -8.61
C ALA A 157 23.32 6.38 -7.22
N ASN A 158 22.78 7.35 -6.45
CA ASN A 158 23.26 7.81 -5.14
C ASN A 158 22.23 7.69 -3.98
N GLY A 159 21.03 7.11 -4.18
CA GLY A 159 20.02 6.99 -3.12
C GLY A 159 19.47 8.33 -2.60
N ILE A 160 19.38 9.32 -3.49
CA ILE A 160 18.90 10.67 -3.21
C ILE A 160 17.50 10.83 -3.80
N PHE A 161 16.57 11.32 -3.00
CA PHE A 161 15.19 11.55 -3.42
C PHE A 161 14.79 12.99 -3.16
N THR A 162 13.79 13.46 -3.90
CA THR A 162 13.34 14.84 -3.77
C THR A 162 11.83 15.00 -3.91
N TYR A 163 11.28 15.99 -3.22
CA TYR A 163 9.88 16.37 -3.30
C TYR A 163 9.74 17.89 -3.17
N ASN A 164 8.81 18.51 -3.87
CA ASN A 164 8.55 19.95 -3.77
C ASN A 164 7.26 20.17 -2.95
N PRO A 165 7.34 20.32 -1.61
CA PRO A 165 6.16 20.56 -0.80
C PRO A 165 5.55 21.93 -1.08
N LYS A 166 4.24 22.05 -0.84
CA LYS A 166 3.52 23.33 -0.77
C LYS A 166 3.38 23.76 0.70
N PRO A 167 4.31 24.56 1.24
CA PRO A 167 4.25 24.97 2.65
C PRO A 167 3.12 25.97 2.88
N HIS A 168 2.58 25.95 4.09
CA HIS A 168 1.71 27.02 4.59
C HIS A 168 2.58 28.21 5.06
N SER A 169 1.97 29.31 5.47
CA SER A 169 2.70 30.49 5.95
C SER A 169 3.49 30.17 7.24
N GLY A 170 4.60 30.88 7.45
CA GLY A 170 5.36 30.78 8.69
C GLY A 170 6.04 29.42 8.93
N PRO A 171 6.10 28.92 10.19
CA PRO A 171 6.85 27.71 10.53
C PRO A 171 6.18 26.42 10.05
N ASN A 172 6.88 25.62 9.27
CA ASN A 172 6.48 24.31 8.78
C ASN A 172 7.43 23.24 9.33
N VAL A 173 6.90 22.03 9.58
CA VAL A 173 7.71 20.85 9.93
C VAL A 173 7.32 19.71 9.04
N PHE A 174 8.30 19.11 8.36
CA PHE A 174 8.11 17.98 7.46
C PHE A 174 8.83 16.74 7.96
N ARG A 175 8.33 15.56 7.62
CA ARG A 175 9.06 14.30 7.73
C ARG A 175 8.70 13.39 6.57
N ILE A 176 9.51 12.36 6.35
CA ILE A 176 9.25 11.32 5.37
C ILE A 176 9.03 10.02 6.13
N ARG A 177 8.02 9.25 5.74
CA ARG A 177 7.84 7.87 6.22
C ARG A 177 7.78 6.89 5.06
N LYS A 178 8.21 5.66 5.33
CA LYS A 178 8.01 4.53 4.44
C LYS A 178 7.97 3.24 5.27
N ALA A 179 7.09 2.32 4.88
CA ALA A 179 7.05 1.00 5.48
C ALA A 179 8.29 0.17 5.07
N ASP A 180 8.91 -0.50 6.04
CA ASP A 180 9.95 -1.50 5.77
C ASP A 180 9.34 -2.80 5.21
N SER A 181 10.19 -3.79 4.94
CA SER A 181 9.77 -5.11 4.44
C SER A 181 8.85 -5.89 5.39
N LYS A 182 8.69 -5.45 6.64
CA LYS A 182 7.81 -6.05 7.65
C LYS A 182 6.55 -5.22 7.87
N GLY A 183 6.35 -4.15 7.12
CA GLY A 183 5.23 -3.22 7.26
C GLY A 183 5.39 -2.18 8.38
N LEU A 184 6.54 -2.15 9.06
CA LEU A 184 6.80 -1.17 10.12
C LEU A 184 7.19 0.18 9.51
N GLN A 185 6.58 1.26 10.00
CA GLN A 185 6.87 2.60 9.51
C GLN A 185 8.25 3.07 9.99
N VAL A 186 9.12 3.39 9.05
CA VAL A 186 10.41 4.04 9.29
C VAL A 186 10.27 5.52 8.96
N TYR A 187 10.79 6.40 9.83
CA TYR A 187 10.67 7.85 9.70
C TYR A 187 12.03 8.52 9.52
N SER A 188 12.06 9.59 8.73
CA SER A 188 13.20 10.49 8.67
C SER A 188 13.29 11.37 9.93
N LYS A 189 14.40 12.10 10.06
CA LYS A 189 14.43 13.27 10.96
C LYS A 189 13.44 14.32 10.48
N GLU A 190 12.91 15.09 11.42
CA GLU A 190 12.06 16.24 11.14
C GLU A 190 12.86 17.37 10.48
N VAL A 191 12.27 18.00 9.47
CA VAL A 191 12.84 19.12 8.72
C VAL A 191 12.00 20.35 9.00
N LYS A 192 12.58 21.32 9.69
CA LYS A 192 11.93 22.60 10.02
C LYS A 192 12.21 23.63 8.94
N PHE A 193 11.20 24.43 8.59
CA PHE A 193 11.29 25.45 7.55
C PHE A 193 10.39 26.64 7.84
N ILE A 194 10.91 27.86 7.66
CA ILE A 194 10.11 29.07 7.79
C ILE A 194 9.76 29.57 6.38
N SER A 195 8.50 29.40 6.01
CA SER A 195 7.94 29.85 4.74
C SER A 195 7.69 31.36 4.74
N LYS A 196 7.97 32.00 3.60
CA LYS A 196 7.65 33.41 3.34
C LYS A 196 6.35 33.60 2.54
N VAL A 197 5.62 32.51 2.30
CA VAL A 197 4.28 32.58 1.70
C VAL A 197 3.40 33.46 2.58
N ALA A 198 2.60 34.31 1.95
CA ALA A 198 1.69 35.21 2.66
C ALA A 198 0.71 34.41 3.53
N GLU A 199 0.44 34.94 4.72
CA GLU A 199 -0.54 34.36 5.63
C GLU A 199 -1.94 34.35 4.98
N VAL A 200 -2.63 33.22 5.10
CA VAL A 200 -4.01 33.10 4.64
C VAL A 200 -4.93 33.55 5.78
N MET A 201 -5.97 34.32 5.44
CA MET A 201 -6.92 34.89 6.39
C MET A 201 -8.33 34.41 6.06
N LEU A 202 -9.14 34.17 7.08
CA LEU A 202 -10.58 34.00 6.96
C LEU A 202 -11.20 35.38 6.68
N ASN A 203 -11.87 35.52 5.54
CA ASN A 203 -12.40 36.83 5.10
C ASN A 203 -13.52 37.32 6.03
N THR A 204 -14.37 36.42 6.52
CA THR A 204 -15.41 36.73 7.50
C THR A 204 -15.68 35.53 8.41
N PRO A 205 -15.73 35.73 9.74
CA PRO A 205 -16.10 34.68 10.68
C PRO A 205 -17.62 34.47 10.78
N LYS A 206 -18.45 35.22 10.04
CA LYS A 206 -19.91 35.06 10.03
C LYS A 206 -20.39 34.74 8.62
N VAL A 207 -20.93 33.54 8.43
CA VAL A 207 -21.25 32.99 7.10
C VAL A 207 -22.68 32.45 7.04
N THR A 208 -23.26 32.44 5.84
CA THR A 208 -24.55 31.79 5.57
C THR A 208 -24.35 30.54 4.74
N ASN A 209 -23.76 30.60 3.55
CA ASN A 209 -23.63 29.41 2.70
C ASN A 209 -22.17 29.06 2.37
N GLU A 210 -21.27 30.03 2.48
CA GLU A 210 -19.89 29.87 2.02
C GLU A 210 -18.92 30.48 3.04
N LEU A 211 -17.87 29.74 3.36
CA LEU A 211 -16.69 30.23 4.04
C LEU A 211 -15.62 30.58 3.01
N SER A 212 -14.97 31.74 3.13
CA SER A 212 -13.98 32.20 2.16
C SER A 212 -12.68 32.67 2.81
N PHE A 213 -11.58 32.34 2.16
CA PHE A 213 -10.22 32.65 2.57
C PHE A 213 -9.59 33.70 1.65
N SER A 214 -8.52 34.36 2.10
CA SER A 214 -7.78 35.32 1.28
C SER A 214 -7.04 34.67 0.11
N ALA A 215 -6.70 33.39 0.22
CA ALA A 215 -6.05 32.57 -0.81
C ALA A 215 -6.45 31.09 -0.65
N GLU A 216 -6.07 30.25 -1.61
CA GLU A 216 -6.29 28.81 -1.54
C GLU A 216 -5.53 28.19 -0.34
N THR A 217 -6.23 27.37 0.45
CA THR A 217 -5.65 26.67 1.59
C THR A 217 -6.31 25.31 1.77
N ALA A 218 -5.56 24.35 2.32
CA ALA A 218 -6.18 23.18 2.94
C ALA A 218 -6.95 23.61 4.18
N TYR A 219 -8.05 22.93 4.47
CA TYR A 219 -8.87 23.23 5.64
C TYR A 219 -9.48 21.98 6.27
N GLU A 220 -9.84 22.11 7.55
CA GLU A 220 -10.67 21.13 8.27
C GLU A 220 -11.67 21.88 9.13
N ILE A 221 -12.93 21.44 9.10
CA ILE A 221 -14.03 22.04 9.83
C ILE A 221 -14.50 21.08 10.91
N TYR A 222 -14.71 21.63 12.10
CA TYR A 222 -15.19 20.92 13.29
C TYR A 222 -16.39 21.64 13.88
N ASP A 223 -17.28 20.90 14.55
CA ASP A 223 -18.35 21.51 15.35
C ASP A 223 -17.80 22.16 16.64
N ASP A 224 -18.67 22.79 17.42
CA ASP A 224 -18.31 23.44 18.69
C ASP A 224 -17.83 22.46 19.77
N LYS A 225 -18.08 21.16 19.60
CA LYS A 225 -17.64 20.08 20.49
C LYS A 225 -16.33 19.43 20.03
N GLY A 226 -15.79 19.83 18.88
CA GLY A 226 -14.57 19.27 18.29
C GLY A 226 -14.80 18.00 17.46
N ASN A 227 -16.04 17.69 17.08
CA ASN A 227 -16.29 16.59 16.14
C ASN A 227 -15.96 17.04 14.72
N PHE A 228 -15.26 16.17 13.99
CA PHE A 228 -14.92 16.40 12.58
C PHE A 228 -16.18 16.47 11.71
N ILE A 229 -16.24 17.43 10.79
CA ILE A 229 -17.35 17.61 9.85
C ILE A 229 -16.89 17.35 8.42
N GLN A 230 -15.89 18.10 7.95
CA GLN A 230 -15.38 18.00 6.59
C GLN A 230 -13.98 18.60 6.48
N ASP A 231 -13.22 18.17 5.47
CA ASP A 231 -11.94 18.72 5.07
C ASP A 231 -11.89 18.97 3.56
N GLY A 232 -10.82 19.60 3.10
CA GLY A 232 -10.60 19.83 1.68
C GLY A 232 -9.48 20.84 1.42
N SER A 233 -9.45 21.35 0.19
CA SER A 233 -8.56 22.43 -0.22
C SER A 233 -9.30 23.38 -1.17
N GLY A 234 -9.18 24.67 -0.92
CA GLY A 234 -9.86 25.69 -1.71
C GLY A 234 -9.76 27.08 -1.10
N GLN A 235 -10.12 28.09 -1.89
CA GLN A 235 -10.33 29.45 -1.38
C GLN A 235 -11.73 29.63 -0.79
N LYS A 236 -12.68 28.76 -1.15
CA LYS A 236 -14.09 28.80 -0.76
C LYS A 236 -14.55 27.41 -0.34
N VAL A 237 -15.42 27.35 0.65
CA VAL A 237 -15.98 26.10 1.21
C VAL A 237 -17.48 26.23 1.35
N ASP A 238 -18.22 25.28 0.78
CA ASP A 238 -19.67 25.21 0.97
C ASP A 238 -20.00 24.71 2.40
N VAL A 239 -20.80 25.50 3.10
CA VAL A 239 -21.29 25.24 4.45
C VAL A 239 -22.82 25.32 4.54
N THR A 240 -23.51 25.26 3.40
CA THR A 240 -24.97 25.36 3.31
C THR A 240 -25.68 24.32 4.17
N ASN A 241 -25.13 23.10 4.24
CA ASN A 241 -25.70 21.98 4.99
C ASN A 241 -25.40 22.01 6.50
N LEU A 242 -24.66 23.01 6.98
CA LEU A 242 -24.39 23.17 8.42
C LEU A 242 -25.58 23.84 9.12
N SER A 243 -25.94 23.30 10.28
CA SER A 243 -26.90 23.95 11.19
C SER A 243 -26.38 25.30 11.68
N LYS A 244 -27.28 26.17 12.12
CA LYS A 244 -26.89 27.44 12.76
C LYS A 244 -26.09 27.14 14.03
N GLY A 245 -24.95 27.79 14.21
CA GLY A 245 -24.07 27.47 15.34
C GLY A 245 -22.66 28.03 15.21
N LYS A 246 -21.83 27.70 16.20
CA LYS A 246 -20.39 27.97 16.20
C LYS A 246 -19.65 26.74 15.68
N TYR A 247 -18.58 26.99 14.96
CA TYR A 247 -17.74 25.98 14.33
C TYR A 247 -16.28 26.43 14.41
N TRP A 248 -15.36 25.46 14.32
CA TRP A 248 -13.94 25.70 14.19
C TRP A 248 -13.48 25.40 12.77
N VAL A 249 -12.55 26.20 12.27
CA VAL A 249 -11.85 25.93 11.01
C VAL A 249 -10.35 25.98 11.25
N ASN A 250 -9.69 24.89 10.89
CA ASN A 250 -8.26 24.78 10.74
C ASN A 250 -7.91 25.17 9.30
N TYR A 251 -6.98 26.07 9.10
CA TYR A 251 -6.48 26.47 7.77
C TYR A 251 -5.09 27.09 7.91
N ASP A 252 -4.33 27.19 6.81
CA ASP A 252 -2.94 27.68 6.84
C ASP A 252 -2.12 26.99 7.95
N ASN A 253 -1.69 27.75 8.96
CA ASN A 253 -0.98 27.25 10.14
C ASN A 253 -1.76 27.45 11.46
N LYS A 254 -3.06 27.78 11.40
CA LYS A 254 -3.85 28.26 12.53
C LYS A 254 -5.27 27.69 12.57
N SER A 255 -5.96 28.01 13.66
CA SER A 255 -7.33 27.60 13.94
C SER A 255 -8.15 28.79 14.40
N GLU A 256 -9.32 29.00 13.80
CA GLU A 256 -10.22 30.11 14.13
C GLU A 256 -11.67 29.63 14.26
N ASN A 257 -12.50 30.43 14.94
CA ASN A 257 -13.94 30.18 15.04
C ASN A 257 -14.70 30.91 13.94
N PHE A 258 -15.77 30.29 13.44
CA PHE A 258 -16.78 30.96 12.63
C PHE A 258 -18.20 30.62 13.11
N THR A 259 -19.16 31.48 12.78
CA THR A 259 -20.58 31.31 13.10
C THR A 259 -21.39 31.18 11.82
N LYS A 260 -22.15 30.08 11.72
CA LYS A 260 -23.16 29.84 10.70
C LYS A 260 -24.48 30.50 11.11
N LYS A 261 -24.99 31.39 10.26
CA LYS A 261 -26.28 32.09 10.43
C LYS A 261 -27.47 31.32 9.85
#